data_AF-A0A9D4PII5-F1
#
_entry.id   AF-A0A9D4PII5-F1
#
_cell.length_a   1.000
_cell.length_b   1.000
_cell.length_c   1.000
_cell.angle_alpha   90.00
_cell.angle_beta   90.00
_cell.angle_gamma   90.00
#
_symmetry.space_group_name_H-M   'P 1'
#
loop_
_entity.id
_entity.type
_entity.pdbx_description
1 polymer ?
#
loop_
_entity_poly.entity_id
_entity_poly.type
_entity_poly.pdbx_seq_one_letter_code
_entity_poly.pdbx_strand_id
1 'polypeptide(L)'
;MSTLTRFYEHVGPLWITLAILRVSLVFYGQTGYIHPDEFFQSTEVVAGDLFELKAHRTWEFTSPYPIRSIAIIWLTTLAPLSILKWIWPYVAVAGTLPSPFLFLIVPRIFACAASFACDYAIYHLSAPPAKRNRRIKAIGLFASSYVAMVFYTRTFSNSVESWLLALLLLSVKDIMHNDELKLKDARVKVSRRYYLIAFLLCIGTFNRPTFICFALPAVVFWLCSGVNRNCQNQEVSHACRNSAAIRKTCG
;
A
#
# COMPACT_ATOMS: atom_id res chain seq x y z
N MET A 1 0.08 4.09 -39.69
CA MET A 1 -0.80 3.37 -38.73
C MET A 1 -0.21 2.07 -38.18
N SER A 2 1.06 1.72 -38.49
CA SER A 2 1.70 0.43 -38.15
C SER A 2 2.70 0.48 -36.98
N THR A 3 3.24 1.65 -36.64
CA THR A 3 4.24 1.80 -35.57
C THR A 3 3.62 1.81 -34.17
N LEU A 4 2.43 2.40 -34.03
CA LEU A 4 1.71 2.49 -32.75
C LEU A 4 1.23 1.11 -32.29
N THR A 5 0.79 0.25 -33.20
CA THR A 5 0.29 -1.09 -32.90
C THR A 5 1.40 -2.02 -32.39
N ARG A 6 2.61 -1.95 -32.98
CA ARG A 6 3.80 -2.67 -32.46
C ARG A 6 4.22 -2.21 -31.07
N PHE A 7 4.09 -0.92 -30.76
CA PHE A 7 4.38 -0.41 -29.42
C PHE A 7 3.42 -0.98 -28.36
N TYR A 8 2.16 -1.27 -28.73
CA TYR A 8 1.16 -1.82 -27.82
C TYR A 8 1.42 -3.28 -27.40
N GLU A 9 2.08 -4.10 -28.23
CA GLU A 9 2.40 -5.49 -27.91
C GLU A 9 3.52 -5.62 -26.85
N HIS A 10 4.39 -4.61 -26.73
CA HIS A 10 5.56 -4.65 -25.85
C HIS A 10 5.38 -4.01 -24.47
N VAL A 11 4.24 -3.36 -24.18
CA VAL A 11 4.07 -2.66 -22.89
C VAL A 11 3.81 -3.62 -21.72
N GLY A 12 3.20 -4.79 -21.98
CA GLY A 12 3.07 -5.86 -20.98
C GLY A 12 4.43 -6.44 -20.57
N PRO A 13 5.27 -6.85 -21.53
CA PRO A 13 6.65 -7.26 -21.29
C PRO A 13 7.49 -6.20 -20.55
N LEU A 14 7.28 -4.90 -20.84
CA LEU A 14 8.04 -3.82 -20.21
C LEU A 14 7.90 -3.81 -18.68
N TRP A 15 6.67 -3.91 -18.15
CA TRP A 15 6.47 -3.94 -16.70
C TRP A 15 7.15 -5.15 -16.06
N ILE A 16 7.08 -6.33 -16.70
CA ILE A 16 7.73 -7.54 -16.21
C ILE A 16 9.26 -7.35 -16.15
N THR A 17 9.85 -6.81 -17.23
CA THR A 17 11.29 -6.50 -17.26
C THR A 17 11.69 -5.53 -16.16
N LEU A 18 10.90 -4.47 -15.93
CA LEU A 18 11.15 -3.49 -14.87
C LEU A 18 10.96 -4.09 -13.47
N ALA A 19 9.98 -4.98 -13.28
CA ALA A 19 9.77 -5.69 -12.02
C ALA A 19 10.94 -6.63 -11.70
N ILE A 20 11.43 -7.37 -12.70
CA ILE A 20 12.64 -8.19 -12.57
C ILE A 20 13.84 -7.31 -12.23
N LEU A 21 14.03 -6.21 -12.95
CA LEU A 21 15.11 -5.27 -12.66
C LEU A 21 15.01 -4.71 -11.23
N ARG A 22 13.81 -4.34 -10.77
CA ARG A 22 13.56 -3.84 -9.41
C ARG A 22 14.02 -4.86 -8.37
N VAL A 23 13.64 -6.13 -8.54
CA VAL A 23 14.03 -7.21 -7.65
C VAL A 23 15.54 -7.46 -7.72
N SER A 24 16.14 -7.51 -8.91
CA SER A 24 17.58 -7.69 -9.10
C SER A 24 18.40 -6.58 -8.44
N LEU A 25 17.94 -5.34 -8.48
CA LEU A 25 18.61 -4.22 -7.83
C LEU A 25 18.67 -4.35 -6.30
N VAL A 26 17.67 -4.99 -5.68
CA VAL A 26 17.70 -5.29 -4.24
C VAL A 26 18.85 -6.23 -3.91
N PHE A 27 19.02 -7.28 -4.71
CA PHE A 27 20.12 -8.25 -4.54
C PHE A 27 21.49 -7.67 -4.86
N TYR A 28 21.57 -6.66 -5.74
CA TYR A 28 22.81 -5.92 -5.99
C TYR A 28 23.26 -5.09 -4.78
N GLY A 29 22.38 -4.83 -3.80
CA GLY A 29 22.74 -4.25 -2.52
C GLY A 29 22.83 -2.73 -2.48
N GLN A 30 22.74 -2.01 -3.61
CA GLN A 30 22.66 -0.54 -3.72
C GLN A 30 23.32 0.24 -2.53
N THR A 31 24.63 0.42 -2.58
CA THR A 31 25.45 0.93 -1.46
C THR A 31 25.23 2.41 -1.12
N GLY A 32 24.54 3.17 -1.97
CA GLY A 32 24.29 4.59 -1.73
C GLY A 32 23.40 4.81 -0.51
N TYR A 33 23.82 5.68 0.41
CA TYR A 33 23.02 6.14 1.55
C TYR A 33 22.05 7.24 1.10
N ILE A 34 20.76 7.08 1.41
CA ILE A 34 19.73 8.05 1.06
C ILE A 34 19.06 8.62 2.31
N HIS A 35 18.75 7.78 3.30
CA HIS A 35 17.96 8.19 4.46
C HIS A 35 18.30 7.37 5.72
N PRO A 36 18.30 7.97 6.92
CA PRO A 36 18.63 7.28 8.17
C PRO A 36 17.67 6.15 8.55
N ASP A 37 16.40 6.25 8.14
CA ASP A 37 15.38 5.19 8.24
C ASP A 37 15.89 3.80 7.85
N GLU A 38 16.72 3.69 6.82
CA GLU A 38 17.16 2.39 6.32
C GLU A 38 18.15 1.68 7.25
N PHE A 39 18.91 2.46 8.02
CA PHE A 39 20.02 1.97 8.85
C PHE A 39 19.74 2.29 10.33
N PHE A 40 20.23 3.45 10.78
CA PHE A 40 20.30 3.87 12.19
C PHE A 40 18.94 3.92 12.89
N GLN A 41 17.87 4.18 12.15
CA GLN A 41 16.53 4.37 12.72
C GLN A 41 15.61 3.15 12.54
N SER A 42 16.05 2.06 11.92
CA SER A 42 15.28 0.82 11.85
C SER A 42 16.14 -0.43 12.01
N THR A 43 16.97 -0.74 11.02
CA THR A 43 17.75 -1.99 10.93
C THR A 43 18.72 -2.13 12.08
N GLU A 44 19.45 -1.08 12.45
CA GLU A 44 20.44 -1.15 13.53
C GLU A 44 19.79 -1.41 14.89
N VAL A 45 18.72 -0.68 15.21
CA VAL A 45 17.97 -0.83 16.47
C VAL A 45 17.43 -2.25 16.60
N VAL A 46 16.75 -2.74 15.55
CA VAL A 46 16.14 -4.07 15.55
C VAL A 46 17.19 -5.18 15.56
N ALA A 47 18.27 -5.05 14.79
CA ALA A 47 19.33 -6.05 14.75
C ALA A 47 20.07 -6.13 16.09
N GLY A 48 20.30 -4.98 16.75
CA GLY A 48 20.83 -4.92 18.11
C GLY A 48 19.96 -5.69 19.11
N ASP A 49 18.66 -5.47 19.06
CA ASP A 49 17.71 -6.12 19.98
C ASP A 49 17.56 -7.63 19.69
N LEU A 50 17.57 -8.03 18.42
CA LEU A 50 17.26 -9.41 18.02
C LEU A 50 18.48 -10.34 18.05
N PHE A 51 19.66 -9.83 17.70
CA PHE A 51 20.92 -10.59 17.63
C PHE A 51 21.91 -10.22 18.74
N GLU A 52 21.49 -9.42 19.72
CA GLU A 52 22.31 -8.96 20.86
C GLU A 52 23.59 -8.25 20.41
N LEU A 53 23.50 -7.51 19.30
CA LEU A 53 24.60 -6.74 18.74
C LEU A 53 24.71 -5.38 19.42
N LYS A 54 25.92 -4.81 19.45
CA LYS A 54 26.12 -3.42 19.87
C LYS A 54 25.47 -2.49 18.84
N ALA A 55 24.34 -1.89 19.23
CA ALA A 55 23.58 -0.95 18.41
C ALA A 55 23.47 0.41 19.09
N HIS A 56 23.53 1.50 18.32
CA HIS A 56 23.28 2.84 18.81
C HIS A 56 21.81 3.20 18.65
N ARG A 57 21.08 3.33 19.78
CA ARG A 57 19.70 3.82 19.76
C ARG A 57 19.68 5.34 19.70
N THR A 58 19.04 5.89 18.67
CA THR A 58 18.87 7.33 18.50
C THR A 58 17.91 7.92 19.54
N TRP A 59 18.01 9.24 19.72
CA TRP A 59 17.15 10.01 20.63
C TRP A 59 15.65 9.85 20.37
N GLU A 60 15.26 9.44 19.15
CA GLU A 60 13.87 9.15 18.78
C GLU A 60 13.24 8.03 19.63
N PHE A 61 14.06 7.12 20.17
CA PHE A 61 13.62 5.99 21.00
C PHE A 61 13.99 6.14 22.48
N THR A 62 14.98 6.95 22.81
CA THR A 62 15.50 7.09 24.19
C THR A 62 15.00 8.33 24.93
N SER A 63 14.37 9.28 24.23
CA SER A 63 13.72 10.45 24.82
C SER A 63 12.59 10.04 25.79
N PRO A 64 12.32 10.81 26.86
CA PRO A 64 11.15 10.61 27.72
C PRO A 64 9.82 10.71 26.96
N TYR A 65 9.82 11.41 25.83
CA TYR A 65 8.69 11.51 24.90
C TYR A 65 9.17 11.10 23.50
N PRO A 66 9.18 9.79 23.19
CA PRO A 66 9.63 9.32 21.88
C PRO A 66 8.64 9.77 20.81
N ILE A 67 9.16 10.35 19.73
CA ILE A 67 8.35 10.93 18.64
C ILE A 67 8.02 9.91 17.53
N ARG A 68 8.56 8.70 17.62
CA ARG A 68 8.43 7.66 16.59
C ARG A 68 7.80 6.39 17.15
N SER A 69 6.79 5.89 16.45
CA SER A 69 6.22 4.59 16.76
C SER A 69 7.14 3.45 16.31
N ILE A 70 7.47 2.55 17.25
CA ILE A 70 8.26 1.36 16.96
C ILE A 70 7.47 0.30 16.16
N ALA A 71 6.13 0.36 16.20
CA ALA A 71 5.27 -0.67 15.63
C ALA A 71 5.51 -0.91 14.13
N ILE A 72 5.76 0.16 13.37
CA ILE A 72 6.02 0.04 11.93
C ILE A 72 7.41 -0.52 11.65
N ILE A 73 8.41 -0.11 12.43
CA ILE A 73 9.76 -0.67 12.34
C ILE A 73 9.71 -2.17 12.64
N TRP A 74 8.87 -2.58 13.59
CA TRP A 74 8.66 -3.99 13.85
C TRP A 74 8.06 -4.72 12.65
N LEU A 75 7.08 -4.12 11.97
CA LEU A 75 6.50 -4.72 10.77
C LEU A 75 7.52 -4.80 9.61
N THR A 76 8.25 -3.73 9.33
CA THR A 76 9.13 -3.64 8.15
C THR A 76 10.49 -4.29 8.34
N THR A 77 10.96 -4.41 9.57
CA THR A 77 12.35 -4.79 9.87
C THR A 77 12.40 -5.94 10.86
N LEU A 78 11.67 -5.89 11.99
CA LEU A 78 11.68 -7.00 12.96
C LEU A 78 11.09 -8.27 12.36
N ALA A 79 9.95 -8.20 11.67
CA ALA A 79 9.34 -9.38 11.08
C ALA A 79 10.25 -10.07 10.05
N PRO A 80 10.86 -9.36 9.06
CA PRO A 80 11.82 -9.97 8.15
C PRO A 80 13.06 -10.54 8.87
N LEU A 81 13.65 -9.81 9.82
CA LEU A 81 14.85 -10.27 10.52
C LEU A 81 14.56 -11.42 11.50
N SER A 82 13.34 -11.51 12.04
CA SER A 82 12.91 -12.64 12.87
C SER A 82 12.82 -13.93 12.05
N ILE A 83 12.33 -13.84 10.81
CA ILE A 83 12.35 -14.96 9.86
C ILE A 83 13.80 -15.37 9.57
N LEU A 84 14.69 -14.41 9.34
CA LEU A 84 16.11 -14.70 9.15
C LEU A 84 16.71 -15.42 10.38
N LYS A 85 16.46 -14.91 11.60
CA LYS A 85 16.93 -15.54 12.85
C LYS A 85 16.41 -16.96 13.01
N TRP A 86 15.16 -17.22 12.63
CA TRP A 86 14.55 -18.55 12.71
C TRP A 86 15.15 -19.53 11.68
N ILE A 87 15.46 -19.06 10.47
CA ILE A 87 16.05 -19.89 9.40
C ILE A 87 17.56 -20.12 9.63
N TRP A 88 18.26 -19.16 10.24
CA TRP A 88 19.72 -19.13 10.30
C TRP A 88 20.38 -20.41 10.87
N PRO A 89 19.89 -21.04 11.96
CA PRO A 89 20.48 -22.27 12.50
C PRO A 89 20.46 -23.47 11.54
N TYR A 90 19.61 -23.44 10.50
CA TYR A 90 19.49 -24.51 9.52
C TYR A 90 20.40 -24.33 8.29
N VAL A 91 20.93 -23.12 8.09
CA VAL A 91 21.71 -22.76 6.88
C VAL A 91 23.16 -22.48 7.21
N ALA A 92 23.44 -22.00 8.41
CA ALA A 92 24.77 -21.57 8.83
C ALA A 92 25.38 -22.53 9.86
N VAL A 93 26.71 -22.43 10.03
CA VAL A 93 27.42 -23.15 11.08
C VAL A 93 26.96 -22.63 12.44
N ALA A 94 26.70 -23.55 13.37
CA ALA A 94 26.27 -23.21 14.72
C ALA A 94 27.20 -22.18 15.37
N GLY A 95 26.62 -21.12 15.95
CA GLY A 95 27.36 -20.04 16.60
C GLY A 95 27.84 -18.91 15.69
N THR A 96 27.57 -18.96 14.38
CA THR A 96 27.87 -17.84 13.46
C THR A 96 26.73 -16.83 13.43
N LEU A 97 27.03 -15.57 13.12
CA LEU A 97 26.05 -14.48 12.94
C LEU A 97 25.81 -14.22 11.45
N PRO A 98 24.59 -13.77 11.05
CA PRO A 98 24.35 -13.30 9.70
C PRO A 98 25.28 -12.16 9.30
N SER A 99 25.67 -12.12 8.03
CA SER A 99 26.52 -11.04 7.52
C SER A 99 25.78 -9.69 7.52
N PRO A 100 26.48 -8.55 7.62
CA PRO A 100 25.86 -7.22 7.52
C PRO A 100 25.04 -7.02 6.25
N PHE A 101 25.42 -7.69 5.17
CA PHE A 101 24.70 -7.69 3.90
C PHE A 101 23.29 -8.31 4.03
N LEU A 102 23.14 -9.39 4.81
CA LEU A 102 21.82 -9.99 5.06
C LEU A 102 20.93 -9.09 5.89
N PHE A 103 21.48 -8.38 6.88
CA PHE A 103 20.73 -7.39 7.66
C PHE A 103 20.21 -6.24 6.79
N LEU A 104 20.92 -5.88 5.72
CA LEU A 104 20.47 -4.89 4.75
C LEU A 104 19.43 -5.45 3.78
N ILE A 105 19.68 -6.62 3.18
CA ILE A 105 18.87 -7.14 2.08
C ILE A 105 17.54 -7.72 2.54
N VAL A 106 17.51 -8.43 3.67
CA VAL A 106 16.28 -9.11 4.11
C VAL A 106 15.11 -8.13 4.32
N PRO A 107 15.28 -6.99 5.02
CA PRO A 107 14.24 -5.97 5.10
C PRO A 107 13.91 -5.32 3.75
N ARG A 108 14.89 -5.16 2.85
CA ARG A 108 14.65 -4.63 1.49
C ARG A 108 13.85 -5.58 0.61
N ILE A 109 14.02 -6.90 0.75
CA ILE A 109 13.19 -7.89 0.04
C ILE A 109 11.73 -7.72 0.46
N PHE A 110 11.47 -7.56 1.77
CA PHE A 110 10.13 -7.28 2.27
C PHE A 110 9.58 -5.97 1.71
N ALA A 111 10.35 -4.88 1.76
CA ALA A 111 9.94 -3.59 1.20
C ALA A 111 9.65 -3.67 -0.30
N CYS A 112 10.50 -4.37 -1.06
CA CYS A 112 10.30 -4.61 -2.48
C CYS A 112 9.03 -5.42 -2.75
N ALA A 113 8.75 -6.47 -1.96
CA ALA A 113 7.52 -7.23 -2.06
C ALA A 113 6.28 -6.34 -1.79
N ALA A 114 6.34 -5.54 -0.72
CA ALA A 114 5.28 -4.59 -0.37
C ALA A 114 5.09 -3.51 -1.45
N SER A 115 6.15 -3.09 -2.15
CA SER A 115 6.08 -2.09 -3.23
C SER A 115 5.10 -2.48 -4.34
N PHE A 116 4.92 -3.78 -4.62
CA PHE A 116 3.99 -4.27 -5.63
C PHE A 116 2.51 -4.01 -5.28
N ALA A 117 2.18 -3.70 -4.01
CA ALA A 117 0.86 -3.21 -3.66
C ALA A 117 0.54 -1.88 -4.37
N CYS A 118 1.53 -1.01 -4.56
CA CYS A 118 1.39 0.23 -5.33
C CYS A 118 1.17 -0.07 -6.82
N ASP A 119 1.93 -0.98 -7.41
CA ASP A 119 1.73 -1.41 -8.80
C ASP A 119 0.32 -1.97 -9.01
N TYR A 120 -0.15 -2.80 -8.09
CA TYR A 120 -1.50 -3.36 -8.11
C TYR A 120 -2.57 -2.26 -7.98
N ALA A 121 -2.40 -1.32 -7.05
CA ALA A 121 -3.30 -0.18 -6.92
C ALA A 121 -3.38 0.64 -8.20
N ILE A 122 -2.23 1.02 -8.78
CA ILE A 122 -2.19 1.80 -10.02
C ILE A 122 -2.86 1.05 -11.17
N TYR A 123 -2.60 -0.25 -11.32
CA TYR A 123 -3.24 -1.08 -12.34
C TYR A 123 -4.77 -1.05 -12.22
N HIS A 124 -5.30 -1.22 -11.01
CA HIS A 124 -6.74 -1.30 -10.80
C HIS A 124 -7.45 0.06 -10.74
N LEU A 125 -6.78 1.13 -10.32
CA LEU A 125 -7.37 2.46 -10.13
C LEU A 125 -7.27 3.34 -11.39
N SER A 126 -6.24 3.14 -12.23
CA SER A 126 -5.94 4.03 -13.37
C SER A 126 -6.99 4.07 -14.48
N ALA A 127 -7.70 2.96 -14.73
CA ALA A 127 -8.70 2.87 -15.79
C ALA A 127 -9.73 1.76 -15.53
N PRO A 128 -10.92 1.80 -16.18
CA PRO A 128 -11.88 0.68 -16.16
C PRO A 128 -11.30 -0.63 -16.74
N PRO A 129 -11.85 -1.80 -16.38
CA PRO A 129 -11.34 -3.10 -16.82
C PRO A 129 -11.25 -3.24 -18.35
N ALA A 130 -12.19 -2.63 -19.07
CA ALA A 130 -12.22 -2.62 -20.54
C ALA A 130 -11.01 -1.92 -21.20
N LYS A 131 -10.32 -1.02 -20.49
CA LYS A 131 -9.20 -0.23 -21.02
C LYS A 131 -7.84 -0.78 -20.56
N ARG A 132 -7.60 -2.07 -20.78
CA ARG A 132 -6.37 -2.79 -20.35
C ARG A 132 -5.09 -2.04 -20.74
N ASN A 133 -4.98 -1.56 -21.97
CA ASN A 133 -3.77 -0.90 -22.45
C ASN A 133 -3.44 0.40 -21.68
N ARG A 134 -4.45 1.14 -21.21
CA ARG A 134 -4.24 2.34 -20.38
C ARG A 134 -3.67 1.97 -19.01
N ARG A 135 -4.14 0.86 -18.42
CA ARG A 135 -3.62 0.35 -17.15
C ARG A 135 -2.17 -0.08 -17.26
N ILE A 136 -1.84 -0.83 -18.32
CA ILE A 136 -0.47 -1.30 -18.57
C ILE A 136 0.49 -0.12 -18.78
N LYS A 137 0.07 0.93 -19.51
CA LYS A 137 0.87 2.16 -19.66
C LYS A 137 1.08 2.88 -18.33
N ALA A 138 0.05 2.98 -17.49
CA ALA A 138 0.15 3.63 -16.19
C ALA A 138 1.14 2.90 -15.26
N ILE A 139 1.05 1.57 -15.15
CA ILE A 139 2.01 0.80 -14.36
C ILE A 139 3.41 0.82 -14.95
N GLY A 140 3.56 0.83 -16.28
CA GLY A 140 4.87 0.89 -16.93
C GLY A 140 5.60 2.19 -16.60
N LEU A 141 4.88 3.33 -16.67
CA LEU A 141 5.42 4.65 -16.33
C LEU A 141 5.80 4.75 -14.85
N PHE A 142 4.96 4.21 -13.97
CA PHE A 142 5.25 4.17 -12.54
C PHE A 142 6.46 3.26 -12.25
N ALA A 143 6.50 2.05 -12.83
CA ALA A 143 7.56 1.09 -12.59
C ALA A 143 8.93 1.57 -13.11
N SER A 144 8.98 2.42 -14.13
CA SER A 144 10.22 3.03 -14.61
C SER A 144 10.67 4.23 -13.77
N SER A 145 9.90 4.67 -12.78
CA SER A 145 10.24 5.83 -11.95
C SER A 145 11.34 5.51 -10.93
N TYR A 146 12.18 6.50 -10.62
CA TYR A 146 13.20 6.38 -9.57
C TYR A 146 12.60 6.01 -8.21
N VAL A 147 11.39 6.51 -7.92
CA VAL A 147 10.66 6.21 -6.68
C VAL A 147 10.34 4.72 -6.57
N ALA A 148 9.79 4.11 -7.62
CA ALA A 148 9.47 2.69 -7.62
C ALA A 148 10.71 1.79 -7.57
N MET A 149 11.78 2.19 -8.27
CA MET A 149 13.00 1.37 -8.39
C MET A 149 13.92 1.44 -7.16
N VAL A 150 13.96 2.59 -6.47
CA VAL A 150 14.94 2.85 -5.40
C VAL A 150 14.27 3.18 -4.07
N PHE A 151 13.29 4.08 -4.02
CA PHE A 151 12.70 4.46 -2.73
C PHE A 151 11.81 3.36 -2.15
N TYR A 152 10.97 2.74 -2.96
CA TYR A 152 10.01 1.73 -2.48
C TYR A 152 10.63 0.36 -2.22
N THR A 153 11.85 0.11 -2.67
CA THR A 153 12.60 -1.12 -2.38
C THR A 153 13.41 -1.03 -1.10
N ARG A 154 13.42 0.14 -0.45
CA ARG A 154 14.14 0.42 0.80
C ARG A 154 13.18 0.62 1.96
N THR A 155 13.66 0.42 3.18
CA THR A 155 12.89 0.45 4.43
C THR A 155 12.59 1.86 4.93
N PHE A 156 12.08 2.72 4.05
CA PHE A 156 11.66 4.06 4.42
C PHE A 156 10.23 4.08 4.95
N SER A 157 10.00 4.80 6.04
CA SER A 157 8.64 4.99 6.58
C SER A 157 7.71 5.74 5.60
N ASN A 158 8.27 6.58 4.73
CA ASN A 158 7.55 7.19 3.60
C ASN A 158 6.99 6.15 2.62
N SER A 159 7.74 5.07 2.37
CA SER A 159 7.31 3.99 1.48
C SER A 159 6.15 3.22 2.08
N VAL A 160 6.14 3.05 3.42
CA VAL A 160 5.01 2.45 4.15
C VAL A 160 3.75 3.29 4.01
N GLU A 161 3.83 4.63 4.10
CA GLU A 161 2.68 5.51 3.83
C GLU A 161 2.10 5.25 2.43
N SER A 162 2.96 5.12 1.42
CA SER A 162 2.53 4.83 0.04
C SER A 162 1.83 3.48 -0.08
N TRP A 163 2.36 2.42 0.55
CA TRP A 163 1.73 1.08 0.51
C TRP A 163 0.37 1.09 1.20
N LEU A 164 0.28 1.71 2.38
CA LEU A 164 -0.98 1.84 3.13
C LEU A 164 -2.01 2.67 2.37
N LEU A 165 -1.58 3.76 1.72
CA LEU A 165 -2.44 4.59 0.89
C LEU A 165 -2.96 3.82 -0.33
N ALA A 166 -2.09 3.05 -0.98
CA ALA A 166 -2.47 2.18 -2.10
C ALA A 166 -3.56 1.17 -1.70
N LEU A 167 -3.40 0.51 -0.56
CA LEU A 167 -4.39 -0.42 0.00
C LEU A 167 -5.69 0.28 0.42
N LEU A 168 -5.59 1.49 0.97
CA LEU A 168 -6.74 2.31 1.35
C LEU A 168 -7.58 2.67 0.12
N LEU A 169 -6.94 3.16 -0.94
CA LEU A 169 -7.61 3.54 -2.19
C LEU A 169 -8.31 2.36 -2.86
N LEU A 170 -7.68 1.19 -2.85
CA LEU A 170 -8.30 -0.06 -3.32
C LEU A 170 -9.52 -0.44 -2.47
N SER A 171 -9.40 -0.37 -1.15
CA SER A 171 -10.50 -0.66 -0.23
C SER A 171 -11.67 0.28 -0.42
N VAL A 172 -11.40 1.58 -0.61
CA VAL A 172 -12.42 2.61 -0.91
C VAL A 172 -13.12 2.29 -2.24
N LYS A 173 -12.37 2.03 -3.30
CA LYS A 173 -12.95 1.66 -4.60
C LYS A 173 -13.84 0.42 -4.47
N ASP A 174 -13.38 -0.60 -3.76
CA ASP A 174 -14.13 -1.84 -3.58
C ASP A 174 -15.43 -1.60 -2.81
N ILE A 175 -15.42 -0.80 -1.74
CA ILE A 175 -16.65 -0.41 -1.03
C ILE A 175 -17.58 0.35 -1.97
N MET A 176 -17.09 1.34 -2.69
CA MET A 176 -17.92 2.15 -3.59
C MET A 176 -18.63 1.33 -4.66
N HIS A 177 -17.96 0.32 -5.21
CA HIS A 177 -18.55 -0.58 -6.21
C HIS A 177 -19.52 -1.60 -5.61
N ASN A 178 -19.26 -2.08 -4.40
CA ASN A 178 -20.10 -3.08 -3.76
C ASN A 178 -21.31 -2.49 -3.02
N ASP A 179 -21.22 -1.25 -2.51
CA ASP A 179 -22.37 -0.57 -1.89
C ASP A 179 -23.44 -0.21 -2.93
N GLU A 180 -23.08 -0.03 -4.21
CA GLU A 180 -24.04 0.05 -5.33
C GLU A 180 -24.97 -1.18 -5.37
N LEU A 181 -24.46 -2.35 -4.99
CA LEU A 181 -25.20 -3.61 -5.04
C LEU A 181 -26.06 -3.84 -3.79
N LYS A 182 -25.68 -3.27 -2.64
CA LYS A 182 -26.32 -3.54 -1.33
C LYS A 182 -27.42 -2.56 -0.93
N LEU A 183 -27.47 -1.36 -1.51
CA LEU A 183 -28.55 -0.38 -1.26
C LEU A 183 -29.96 -0.87 -1.67
N LYS A 184 -30.07 -2.03 -2.31
CA LYS A 184 -31.35 -2.70 -2.61
C LYS A 184 -31.94 -3.48 -1.44
N ASP A 185 -31.18 -3.77 -0.37
CA ASP A 185 -31.64 -4.56 0.78
C ASP A 185 -31.59 -3.76 2.10
N ALA A 186 -32.71 -3.66 2.82
CA ALA A 186 -32.84 -2.85 4.04
C ALA A 186 -32.20 -3.47 5.32
N ARG A 187 -31.51 -4.61 5.22
CA ARG A 187 -30.91 -5.34 6.36
C ARG A 187 -29.39 -5.50 6.23
N VAL A 188 -28.67 -4.41 5.97
CA VAL A 188 -27.22 -4.48 5.75
C VAL A 188 -26.46 -4.50 7.09
N LYS A 189 -25.86 -5.65 7.42
CA LYS A 189 -24.77 -5.73 8.41
C LYS A 189 -23.57 -4.91 7.93
N VAL A 190 -22.94 -4.16 8.83
CA VAL A 190 -21.67 -3.45 8.58
C VAL A 190 -20.67 -4.41 7.93
N SER A 191 -20.22 -4.07 6.73
CA SER A 191 -19.29 -4.91 5.97
C SER A 191 -17.92 -4.95 6.66
N ARG A 192 -17.24 -6.10 6.63
CA ARG A 192 -15.84 -6.23 7.13
C ARG A 192 -14.89 -5.20 6.51
N ARG A 193 -15.23 -4.68 5.33
CA ARG A 193 -14.46 -3.66 4.59
C ARG A 193 -14.36 -2.32 5.32
N TYR A 194 -15.37 -1.93 6.11
CA TYR A 194 -15.33 -0.71 6.90
C TYR A 194 -14.26 -0.77 8.00
N TYR A 195 -14.16 -1.93 8.67
CA TYR A 195 -13.10 -2.16 9.66
C TYR A 195 -11.71 -2.16 9.03
N LEU A 196 -11.57 -2.66 7.79
CA LEU A 196 -10.30 -2.60 7.06
C LEU A 196 -9.86 -1.15 6.78
N ILE A 197 -10.78 -0.28 6.33
CA ILE A 197 -10.47 1.14 6.12
C ILE A 197 -10.06 1.81 7.45
N ALA A 198 -10.83 1.59 8.52
CA ALA A 198 -10.51 2.15 9.83
C ALA A 198 -9.13 1.66 10.33
N PHE A 199 -8.82 0.38 10.15
CA PHE A 199 -7.52 -0.19 10.47
C PHE A 199 -6.39 0.46 9.67
N LEU A 200 -6.56 0.63 8.35
CA LEU A 200 -5.57 1.28 7.48
C LEU A 200 -5.34 2.75 7.85
N LEU A 201 -6.39 3.48 8.21
CA LEU A 201 -6.29 4.86 8.69
C LEU A 201 -5.54 4.95 10.02
N CYS A 202 -5.85 4.05 10.95
CA CYS A 202 -5.21 3.96 12.25
C CYS A 202 -3.70 3.67 12.10
N ILE A 203 -3.36 2.55 11.44
CA ILE A 203 -1.95 2.15 11.27
C ILE A 203 -1.15 3.17 10.47
N GLY A 204 -1.74 3.82 9.46
CA GLY A 204 -1.10 4.89 8.70
C GLY A 204 -0.83 6.13 9.54
N THR A 205 -1.79 6.54 10.37
CA THR A 205 -1.61 7.69 11.28
C THR A 205 -0.52 7.42 12.34
N PHE A 206 -0.49 6.20 12.89
CA PHE A 206 0.56 5.79 13.84
C PHE A 206 1.93 5.62 13.18
N ASN A 207 2.00 5.31 11.89
CA ASN A 207 3.25 5.37 11.14
C ASN A 207 3.74 6.82 11.08
N ARG A 208 2.90 7.70 10.52
CA ARG A 208 3.20 9.12 10.35
C ARG A 208 1.90 9.93 10.39
N PRO A 209 1.83 11.01 11.18
CA PRO A 209 0.66 11.89 11.21
C PRO A 209 0.31 12.51 9.84
N THR A 210 1.31 12.65 8.96
CA THR A 210 1.14 13.13 7.58
C THR A 210 0.24 12.25 6.73
N PHE A 211 0.10 10.97 7.06
CA PHE A 211 -0.75 10.03 6.35
C PHE A 211 -2.21 10.51 6.25
N ILE A 212 -2.70 11.20 7.29
CA ILE A 212 -4.05 11.77 7.31
C ILE A 212 -4.28 12.68 6.11
N CYS A 213 -3.32 13.55 5.79
CA CYS A 213 -3.42 14.48 4.67
C CYS A 213 -3.58 13.76 3.32
N PHE A 214 -2.96 12.59 3.16
CA PHE A 214 -3.07 11.79 1.93
C PHE A 214 -4.32 10.93 1.89
N ALA A 215 -4.77 10.44 3.04
CA ALA A 215 -5.97 9.60 3.15
C ALA A 215 -7.28 10.41 3.04
N LEU A 216 -7.29 11.64 3.55
CA LEU A 216 -8.47 12.50 3.60
C LEU A 216 -9.17 12.68 2.25
N PRO A 217 -8.49 13.01 1.13
CA PRO A 217 -9.15 13.16 -0.17
C PRO A 217 -9.93 11.91 -0.60
N ALA A 218 -9.38 10.72 -0.36
CA ALA A 218 -10.02 9.47 -0.72
C ALA A 218 -11.28 9.20 0.13
N VAL A 219 -11.18 9.43 1.43
CA VAL A 219 -12.29 9.24 2.37
C VAL A 219 -13.40 10.27 2.11
N VAL A 220 -13.05 11.54 1.91
CA VAL A 220 -14.02 12.60 1.59
C VAL A 220 -14.72 12.29 0.27
N PHE A 221 -13.97 11.92 -0.78
CA PHE A 221 -14.55 11.54 -2.06
C PHE A 221 -15.55 10.40 -1.93
N TRP A 222 -15.22 9.37 -1.14
CA TRP A 222 -16.12 8.27 -0.85
C TRP A 222 -17.40 8.73 -0.14
N LEU A 223 -17.27 9.52 0.93
CA LEU A 223 -18.41 10.02 1.71
C LEU A 223 -19.33 10.91 0.87
N CYS A 224 -18.77 11.87 0.13
CA CYS A 224 -19.53 12.76 -0.77
C CYS A 224 -20.25 11.96 -1.87
N SER A 225 -19.59 10.94 -2.43
CA SER A 225 -20.20 10.06 -3.42
C SER A 225 -21.38 9.27 -2.83
N GLY A 226 -21.29 8.87 -1.56
CA GLY A 226 -22.39 8.23 -0.84
C GLY A 226 -23.59 9.15 -0.62
N VAL A 227 -23.34 10.40 -0.18
CA VAL A 227 -24.39 11.40 0.04
C VAL A 227 -25.16 11.71 -1.25
N ASN A 228 -24.45 11.97 -2.35
CA ASN A 228 -25.08 12.31 -3.62
C ASN A 228 -26.00 11.18 -4.14
N ARG A 229 -25.59 9.92 -3.94
CA ARG A 229 -26.41 8.74 -4.31
C ARG A 229 -27.69 8.64 -3.48
N ASN A 230 -27.62 8.93 -2.18
CA ASN A 230 -28.81 8.90 -1.32
C ASN A 230 -29.84 9.96 -1.73
N CYS A 231 -29.40 11.16 -2.09
CA CYS A 231 -30.28 12.21 -2.61
C CYS A 231 -31.00 11.76 -3.89
N GLN A 232 -30.27 11.21 -4.87
CA GLN A 232 -30.86 10.71 -6.12
C GLN A 232 -31.89 9.58 -5.88
N ASN A 233 -31.58 8.64 -4.98
CA ASN A 233 -32.50 7.55 -4.65
C ASN A 233 -33.81 8.05 -3.99
N GLN A 234 -33.73 9.10 -3.15
CA GLN A 234 -34.91 9.71 -2.55
C GLN A 234 -35.78 10.42 -3.59
N GLU A 235 -35.19 11.20 -4.51
CA GLU A 235 -35.91 11.86 -5.60
C GLU A 235 -36.67 10.86 -6.48
N VAL A 236 -36.01 9.76 -6.88
CA VAL A 236 -36.64 8.69 -7.67
C VAL A 236 -37.77 8.02 -6.89
N SER A 237 -37.58 7.75 -5.59
CA SER A 237 -38.63 7.16 -4.75
C SER A 237 -39.86 8.07 -4.60
N HIS A 238 -39.65 9.38 -4.47
CA HIS A 238 -40.72 10.37 -4.43
C HIS A 238 -41.44 10.48 -5.79
N ALA A 239 -40.71 10.50 -6.90
CA ALA A 239 -41.28 10.53 -8.25
C ALA A 239 -42.13 9.27 -8.56
N CYS A 240 -41.66 8.09 -8.17
CA CYS A 240 -42.43 6.84 -8.32
C CYS A 240 -43.68 6.82 -7.43
N ARG A 241 -43.61 7.31 -6.20
CA ARG A 241 -44.78 7.42 -5.30
C ARG A 241 -45.84 8.37 -5.85
N ASN A 242 -45.44 9.52 -6.35
CA ASN A 242 -46.37 10.49 -6.95
C ASN A 242 -47.03 9.93 -8.22
N SER A 243 -46.29 9.24 -9.08
CA SER A 243 -46.84 8.59 -10.27
C SER A 243 -47.84 7.46 -9.93
N ALA A 244 -47.57 6.68 -8.88
CA ALA A 244 -48.47 5.63 -8.41
C ALA A 244 -49.75 6.20 -7.76
N ALA A 245 -49.65 7.33 -7.06
CA ALA A 245 -50.79 8.04 -6.50
C ALA A 245 -51.71 8.57 -7.63
N ILE A 246 -51.14 9.19 -8.67
CA ILE A 246 -51.90 9.70 -9.83
C ILE A 246 -52.63 8.57 -10.58
N ARG A 247 -52.02 7.38 -10.74
CA ARG A 247 -52.70 6.23 -11.35
C ARG A 247 -53.88 5.70 -10.55
N LYS A 248 -53.90 5.87 -9.22
CA LYS A 248 -55.01 5.41 -8.38
C LYS A 248 -56.19 6.37 -8.36
N THR A 249 -55.98 7.64 -8.71
CA THR A 249 -57.04 8.67 -8.76
C THR A 249 -57.70 8.82 -10.13
N CYS A 250 -57.10 8.26 -11.19
CA CYS A 250 -57.62 8.29 -12.56
C CYS A 250 -58.29 6.97 -13.01
N GLY A 251 -58.63 6.08 -12.07
CA GLY A 251 -59.30 4.79 -12.33
C GLY A 251 -60.72 4.78 -11.77
#